data_AF-A0A2E6W6I7-F1
#
_entry.id   AF-A0A2E6W6I7-F1
#
_cell.length_a   1.000
_cell.length_b   1.000
_cell.length_c   1.000
_cell.angle_alpha   90.00
_cell.angle_beta   90.00
_cell.angle_gamma   90.00
#
_symmetry.space_group_name_H-M   'P 1'
#
loop_
_entity.id
_entity.type
_entity.pdbx_description
1 polymer ?
#
loop_
_entity_poly.entity_id
_entity_poly.type
_entity_poly.pdbx_seq_one_letter_code
_entity_poly.pdbx_strand_id
1 'polypeptide(L)'
;MACDIKFAMFCWQDKYGSDNALANIFVDGNQVATNVEITATSEGSAQCVTFEVTNQADLGTGRSADIKVVLVNEAYVDADNDRNIWINGLFAVDKATGSSDYSSVTSAKGYAVISDWTDKDNFAHTGNVLPSAVTGSQIASDWWAGALAASSGGSFWHIPVWGDDGDVGTTITMPLVLESSYQ
;
A
#
# COMPACT_ATOMS: atom_id res chain seq x y z
N MET A 1 -0.79 4.14 23.81
CA MET A 1 -1.85 5.07 23.37
C MET A 1 -2.36 4.64 22.01
N ALA A 2 -3.68 4.69 21.77
CA ALA A 2 -4.19 4.39 20.43
C ALA A 2 -3.78 5.51 19.45
N CYS A 3 -3.46 5.18 18.20
CA CYS A 3 -3.11 6.14 17.16
C CYS A 3 -4.00 5.97 15.92
N ASP A 4 -4.16 7.05 15.18
CA ASP A 4 -4.75 7.00 13.85
C ASP A 4 -3.62 6.89 12.83
N ILE A 5 -3.81 6.05 11.82
CA ILE A 5 -2.84 5.87 10.74
C ILE A 5 -3.54 6.08 9.43
N LYS A 6 -2.88 6.82 8.55
CA LYS A 6 -3.31 6.98 7.17
C LYS A 6 -2.28 6.39 6.23
N PHE A 7 -2.79 5.67 5.25
CA PHE A 7 -2.00 5.01 4.23
C PHE A 7 -2.14 5.74 2.89
N ALA A 8 -1.07 5.70 2.10
CA ALA A 8 -1.06 6.09 0.69
C ALA A 8 -0.58 4.93 -0.16
N MET A 9 -1.45 4.43 -1.04
CA MET A 9 -1.16 3.36 -1.98
C MET A 9 -1.10 3.94 -3.40
N PHE A 10 0.07 3.83 -4.03
CA PHE A 10 0.29 4.24 -5.41
C PHE A 10 0.11 3.04 -6.32
N CYS A 11 -0.86 3.09 -7.21
CA CYS A 11 -1.24 1.94 -8.03
C CYS A 11 -1.74 2.32 -9.42
N TRP A 12 -1.72 1.34 -10.31
CA TRP A 12 -2.27 1.42 -11.66
C TRP A 12 -2.85 0.05 -12.06
N GLN A 13 -3.51 -0.03 -13.21
CA GLN A 13 -4.14 -1.27 -13.68
C GLN A 13 -3.64 -1.70 -15.06
N ASP A 14 -3.64 -3.01 -15.29
CA ASP A 14 -3.76 -3.53 -16.65
C ASP A 14 -5.21 -3.37 -17.09
N LYS A 15 -5.44 -2.49 -18.08
CA LYS A 15 -6.79 -2.17 -18.52
C LYS A 15 -7.31 -3.28 -19.43
N TYR A 16 -8.32 -4.01 -18.97
CA TYR A 16 -9.10 -4.93 -19.80
C TYR A 16 -10.56 -4.49 -19.95
N GLY A 17 -11.05 -4.43 -21.19
CA GLY A 17 -12.41 -4.01 -21.50
C GLY A 17 -12.70 -2.53 -21.19
N SER A 18 -13.97 -2.18 -21.02
CA SER A 18 -14.41 -0.82 -20.68
C SER A 18 -14.24 -0.48 -19.20
N ASP A 19 -14.28 -1.48 -18.33
CA ASP A 19 -14.43 -1.30 -16.89
C ASP A 19 -13.07 -1.15 -16.20
N ASN A 20 -12.99 -0.27 -15.21
CA ASN A 20 -11.80 -0.09 -14.40
C ASN A 20 -11.73 -1.19 -13.32
N ALA A 21 -10.52 -1.50 -12.85
CA ALA A 21 -10.33 -2.39 -11.71
C ALA A 21 -10.96 -1.78 -10.45
N LEU A 22 -11.65 -2.62 -9.68
CA LEU A 22 -12.25 -2.27 -8.40
C LEU A 22 -11.55 -3.05 -7.30
N ALA A 23 -11.14 -2.36 -6.24
CA ALA A 23 -10.44 -2.95 -5.11
C ALA A 23 -11.20 -2.79 -3.80
N ASN A 24 -11.27 -3.88 -3.02
CA ASN A 24 -11.54 -3.81 -1.59
C ASN A 24 -10.21 -3.80 -0.84
N ILE A 25 -10.10 -2.93 0.17
CA ILE A 25 -8.87 -2.75 0.96
C ILE A 25 -9.17 -3.05 2.42
N PHE A 26 -8.31 -3.85 3.03
CA PHE A 26 -8.38 -4.23 4.42
C PHE A 26 -7.06 -3.93 5.12
N VAL A 27 -7.14 -3.57 6.39
CA VAL A 27 -5.99 -3.40 7.29
C VAL A 27 -6.23 -4.27 8.51
N ASP A 28 -5.29 -5.21 8.77
CA ASP A 28 -5.38 -6.20 9.85
C ASP A 28 -6.73 -6.96 9.86
N GLY A 29 -7.23 -7.27 8.66
CA GLY A 29 -8.49 -7.98 8.44
C GLY A 29 -9.75 -7.11 8.48
N ASN A 30 -9.67 -5.83 8.86
CA ASN A 30 -10.80 -4.91 8.84
C ASN A 30 -10.91 -4.22 7.49
N GLN A 31 -12.08 -4.24 6.86
CA GLN A 31 -12.28 -3.53 5.60
C GLN A 31 -12.31 -2.01 5.83
N VAL A 32 -11.40 -1.30 5.18
CA VAL A 32 -11.26 0.17 5.30
C VAL A 32 -11.68 0.90 4.05
N ALA A 33 -11.72 0.22 2.90
CA ALA A 33 -12.25 0.76 1.65
C ALA A 33 -12.97 -0.33 0.83
N THR A 34 -14.03 0.08 0.12
CA THR A 34 -14.87 -0.82 -0.67
C THR A 34 -14.98 -0.29 -2.10
N ASN A 35 -14.82 -1.16 -3.09
CA ASN A 35 -14.97 -0.86 -4.52
C ASN A 35 -14.19 0.41 -4.94
N VAL A 36 -12.96 0.54 -4.47
CA VAL A 36 -12.06 1.62 -4.89
C VAL A 36 -11.74 1.44 -6.36
N GLU A 37 -12.12 2.40 -7.18
CA GLU A 37 -11.84 2.39 -8.62
C GLU A 37 -10.39 2.81 -8.90
N ILE A 38 -9.66 1.95 -9.59
CA ILE A 38 -8.31 2.20 -10.09
C ILE A 38 -8.42 2.60 -11.55
N THR A 39 -8.10 3.85 -11.86
CA THR A 39 -8.28 4.44 -13.18
C THR A 39 -6.97 4.63 -13.94
N ALA A 40 -5.85 4.79 -13.21
CA ALA A 40 -4.53 4.91 -13.81
C ALA A 40 -4.14 3.63 -14.56
N THR A 41 -3.61 3.77 -15.78
CA THR A 41 -3.25 2.64 -16.65
C THR A 41 -1.74 2.57 -16.92
N SER A 42 -0.92 3.27 -16.13
CA SER A 42 0.53 3.23 -16.29
C SER A 42 1.25 3.57 -14.98
N GLU A 43 2.45 3.01 -14.81
CA GLU A 43 3.34 3.30 -13.69
C GLU A 43 3.70 4.79 -13.59
N GLY A 44 3.98 5.43 -14.73
CA GLY A 44 4.40 6.84 -14.79
C GLY A 44 3.32 7.84 -14.37
N SER A 45 2.09 7.37 -14.20
CA SER A 45 0.94 8.18 -13.79
C SER A 45 0.10 7.45 -12.72
N ALA A 46 0.76 6.68 -11.85
CA ALA A 46 0.08 5.90 -10.82
C ALA A 46 -0.88 6.76 -9.97
N GLN A 47 -2.09 6.25 -9.73
CA GLN A 47 -3.10 6.85 -8.87
C GLN A 47 -2.70 6.66 -7.40
N CYS A 48 -2.86 7.70 -6.59
CA CYS A 48 -2.80 7.56 -5.13
C CYS A 48 -4.19 7.27 -4.57
N VAL A 49 -4.31 6.15 -3.87
CA VAL A 49 -5.47 5.78 -3.06
C VAL A 49 -5.08 5.96 -1.60
N THR A 50 -5.89 6.70 -0.84
CA THR A 50 -5.69 6.86 0.61
C THR A 50 -6.80 6.20 1.40
N PHE A 51 -6.44 5.61 2.53
CA PHE A 51 -7.35 4.96 3.48
C PHE A 51 -6.78 5.08 4.89
N GLU A 52 -7.63 4.99 5.91
CA GLU A 52 -7.23 5.20 7.29
C GLU A 52 -7.78 4.14 8.23
N VAL A 53 -7.04 3.90 9.31
CA VAL A 53 -7.50 3.19 10.50
C VAL A 53 -7.46 4.16 11.67
N THR A 54 -8.50 4.16 12.49
CA THR A 54 -8.60 5.02 13.67
C THR A 54 -8.58 4.19 14.94
N ASN A 55 -8.12 4.81 16.03
CA ASN A 55 -8.04 4.16 17.34
C ASN A 55 -7.26 2.83 17.32
N GLN A 56 -6.27 2.69 16.44
CA GLN A 56 -5.45 1.49 16.37
C GLN A 56 -4.64 1.40 17.66
N ALA A 57 -4.72 0.25 18.35
CA ALA A 57 -4.00 0.07 19.61
C ALA A 57 -2.50 0.33 19.40
N ASP A 58 -1.87 1.01 20.38
CA ASP A 58 -0.48 1.48 20.32
C ASP A 58 0.43 0.51 19.58
N LEU A 59 1.05 1.02 18.55
CA LEU A 59 1.82 0.20 17.64
C LEU A 59 3.30 0.10 18.01
N GLY A 60 3.76 0.81 19.05
CA GLY A 60 5.10 0.62 19.61
C GLY A 60 6.24 0.53 18.57
N THR A 61 7.35 -0.10 18.93
CA THR A 61 8.50 -0.29 18.04
C THR A 61 8.46 -1.68 17.39
N GLY A 62 8.73 -1.76 16.08
CA GLY A 62 8.89 -3.04 15.36
C GLY A 62 7.59 -3.76 14.98
N ARG A 63 6.44 -3.06 14.98
CA ARG A 63 5.18 -3.64 14.49
C ARG A 63 5.00 -3.42 12.99
N SER A 64 4.14 -4.26 12.42
CA SER A 64 3.68 -4.22 11.05
C SER A 64 2.15 -4.19 10.99
N ALA A 65 1.61 -3.74 9.87
CA ALA A 65 0.21 -3.95 9.52
C ALA A 65 0.14 -4.87 8.30
N ASP A 66 -0.91 -5.69 8.25
CA ASP A 66 -1.25 -6.46 7.06
C ASP A 66 -2.25 -5.67 6.22
N ILE A 67 -1.79 -5.17 5.08
CA ILE A 67 -2.62 -4.48 4.09
C ILE A 67 -3.02 -5.51 3.04
N LYS A 68 -4.30 -5.86 3.02
CA LYS A 68 -4.86 -6.79 2.04
C LYS A 68 -5.65 -6.02 0.98
N VAL A 69 -5.35 -6.28 -0.28
CA VAL A 69 -6.05 -5.72 -1.44
C VAL A 69 -6.68 -6.86 -2.23
N VAL A 70 -7.98 -6.75 -2.49
CA VAL A 70 -8.76 -7.76 -3.23
C VAL A 70 -9.35 -7.11 -4.47
N LEU A 71 -9.04 -7.66 -5.65
CA LEU A 71 -9.68 -7.27 -6.90
C LEU A 71 -11.11 -7.84 -6.94
N VAL A 72 -12.11 -6.98 -7.14
CA VAL A 72 -13.54 -7.32 -6.97
C VAL A 72 -14.22 -7.64 -8.30
N ASN A 73 -13.79 -7.01 -9.38
CA ASN A 73 -14.31 -7.25 -10.72
C ASN A 73 -13.21 -7.86 -11.59
N GLU A 74 -12.74 -9.03 -11.17
CA GLU A 74 -11.75 -9.76 -11.93
C GLU A 74 -12.21 -10.02 -13.37
N ALA A 75 -11.24 -10.03 -14.27
CA ALA A 75 -11.39 -10.57 -15.61
C ALA A 75 -10.05 -11.17 -15.98
N TYR A 76 -10.00 -12.50 -15.98
CA TYR A 76 -8.90 -13.27 -16.52
C TYR A 76 -9.30 -13.79 -17.90
N VAL A 77 -8.54 -13.46 -18.94
CA VAL A 77 -8.82 -13.94 -20.30
C VAL A 77 -7.71 -14.83 -20.81
N ASP A 78 -6.47 -14.39 -20.66
CA ASP A 78 -5.25 -15.13 -20.96
C ASP A 78 -4.03 -14.45 -20.31
N ALA A 79 -2.83 -14.99 -20.52
CA ALA A 79 -1.61 -14.49 -19.90
C ALA A 79 -1.29 -13.00 -20.18
N ASP A 80 -1.85 -12.40 -21.25
CA ASP A 80 -1.56 -11.04 -21.68
C ASP A 80 -2.78 -10.10 -21.54
N ASN A 81 -3.97 -10.62 -21.20
CA ASN A 81 -5.23 -9.87 -21.21
C ASN A 81 -6.03 -10.06 -19.92
N ASP A 82 -5.49 -9.52 -18.82
CA ASP A 82 -6.13 -9.58 -17.51
C ASP A 82 -6.35 -8.19 -16.91
N ARG A 83 -7.33 -8.07 -16.01
CA ARG A 83 -7.58 -6.84 -15.23
C ARG A 83 -6.81 -6.86 -13.92
N ASN A 84 -5.49 -6.69 -13.97
CA ASN A 84 -4.66 -6.68 -12.76
C ASN A 84 -4.55 -5.28 -12.16
N ILE A 85 -4.27 -5.21 -10.85
CA ILE A 85 -3.79 -3.98 -10.20
C ILE A 85 -2.31 -4.15 -9.87
N TRP A 86 -1.53 -3.11 -10.10
CA TRP A 86 -0.12 -3.04 -9.77
C TRP A 86 0.11 -1.97 -8.71
N ILE A 87 0.74 -2.36 -7.60
CA ILE A 87 1.08 -1.45 -6.50
C ILE A 87 2.57 -1.10 -6.57
N ASN A 88 2.85 0.19 -6.71
CA ASN A 88 4.19 0.76 -6.93
C ASN A 88 4.66 1.63 -5.74
N GLY A 89 3.90 1.61 -4.64
CA GLY A 89 4.25 2.27 -3.40
C GLY A 89 3.14 2.11 -2.40
N LEU A 90 3.52 1.86 -1.15
CA LEU A 90 2.62 1.85 -0.02
C LEU A 90 3.34 2.54 1.13
N PHE A 91 2.70 3.56 1.70
CA PHE A 91 3.27 4.36 2.77
C PHE A 91 2.25 4.48 3.90
N ALA A 92 2.74 4.64 5.14
CA ALA A 92 1.92 4.80 6.33
C ALA A 92 2.45 5.98 7.13
N VAL A 93 1.54 6.80 7.65
CA VAL A 93 1.86 7.95 8.50
C VAL A 93 0.92 7.94 9.69
N ASP A 94 1.48 7.99 10.90
CA ASP A 94 0.70 8.14 12.12
C ASP A 94 0.38 9.59 12.43
N LYS A 95 -0.78 9.77 13.04
CA LYS A 95 -1.17 11.03 13.63
C LYS A 95 -0.50 11.16 15.00
N ALA A 96 0.27 12.23 15.19
CA ALA A 96 0.85 12.53 16.49
C ALA A 96 -0.25 12.67 17.56
N THR A 97 0.07 12.26 18.79
CA THR A 97 -0.87 12.35 19.92
C THR A 97 -1.42 13.76 20.08
N GLY A 98 -2.75 13.90 20.05
CA GLY A 98 -3.43 15.20 20.23
C GLY A 98 -3.36 16.14 19.01
N SER A 99 -2.75 15.71 17.91
CA SER A 99 -2.79 16.42 16.63
C SER A 99 -4.12 16.16 15.91
N SER A 100 -4.60 17.13 15.13
CA SER A 100 -5.64 16.92 14.11
C SER A 100 -5.07 16.43 12.78
N ASP A 101 -3.77 16.70 12.55
CA ASP A 101 -3.13 16.61 11.24
C ASP A 101 -2.12 15.47 11.21
N TYR A 102 -2.00 14.86 10.03
CA TYR A 102 -0.91 13.93 9.71
C TYR A 102 0.32 14.71 9.26
N SER A 103 1.47 14.35 9.80
CA SER A 103 2.75 14.98 9.52
C SER A 103 3.82 13.94 9.37
N SER A 104 4.85 14.27 8.60
CA SER A 104 6.02 13.43 8.40
C SER A 104 7.29 14.26 8.40
N VAL A 105 8.39 13.67 8.83
CA VAL A 105 9.75 14.14 8.62
C VAL A 105 10.36 13.41 7.44
N THR A 106 10.59 14.15 6.35
CA THR A 106 11.29 13.60 5.18
C THR A 106 12.66 14.23 4.99
N SER A 107 13.57 13.50 4.36
CA SER A 107 14.90 14.05 4.04
C SER A 107 14.83 15.21 3.05
N ALA A 108 13.81 15.23 2.19
CA ALA A 108 13.58 16.26 1.19
C ALA A 108 12.89 17.51 1.75
N LYS A 109 11.98 17.37 2.72
CA LYS A 109 11.09 18.46 3.17
C LYS A 109 11.16 18.81 4.65
N GLY A 110 11.88 18.02 5.46
CA GLY A 110 11.86 18.17 6.92
C GLY A 110 10.51 17.77 7.52
N TYR A 111 10.25 18.20 8.76
CA TYR A 111 8.94 18.02 9.40
C TYR A 111 7.89 18.91 8.73
N ALA A 112 6.85 18.32 8.16
CA ALA A 112 5.75 19.04 7.54
C ALA A 112 4.41 18.30 7.69
N VAL A 113 3.32 19.08 7.76
CA VAL A 113 1.96 18.55 7.63
C VAL A 113 1.76 18.09 6.17
N ILE A 114 1.22 16.89 5.99
CA ILE A 114 0.96 16.32 4.67
C ILE A 114 -0.39 16.85 4.15
N SER A 115 -0.32 17.85 3.29
CA SER A 115 -1.48 18.41 2.58
C SER A 115 -1.72 17.78 1.21
N ASP A 116 -0.68 17.21 0.58
CA ASP A 116 -0.75 16.53 -0.70
C ASP A 116 -0.33 15.06 -0.55
N TRP A 117 -1.29 14.15 -0.64
CA TRP A 117 -1.01 12.71 -0.51
C TRP A 117 -0.55 12.07 -1.81
N THR A 118 -0.57 12.80 -2.92
CA THR A 118 -0.15 12.33 -4.24
C THR A 118 1.35 12.51 -4.48
N ASP A 119 2.01 13.34 -3.67
CA ASP A 119 3.45 13.56 -3.75
C ASP A 119 4.20 12.53 -2.88
N LYS A 120 4.94 11.62 -3.54
CA LYS A 120 5.74 10.58 -2.89
C LYS A 120 6.83 11.15 -1.96
N ASP A 121 7.30 12.38 -2.22
CA ASP A 121 8.33 13.02 -1.40
C ASP A 121 7.83 13.40 0.00
N ASN A 122 6.51 13.37 0.23
CA ASN A 122 5.89 13.51 1.55
C ASN A 122 5.98 12.23 2.39
N PHE A 123 6.45 11.11 1.84
CA PHE A 123 6.60 9.85 2.57
C PHE A 123 8.05 9.35 2.60
N ALA A 124 8.97 10.12 2.03
CA ALA A 124 10.39 9.77 1.93
C ALA A 124 11.12 9.95 3.28
N HIS A 125 10.81 9.08 4.23
CA HIS A 125 11.54 8.97 5.51
C HIS A 125 13.04 8.71 5.27
N THR A 126 13.86 8.85 6.31
CA THR A 126 15.33 8.62 6.27
C THR A 126 15.75 7.17 5.99
N GLY A 127 14.81 6.31 5.59
CA GLY A 127 15.03 5.01 4.95
C GLY A 127 13.73 4.57 4.27
N ASN A 128 13.82 4.03 3.04
CA ASN A 128 12.66 3.41 2.40
C ASN A 128 12.24 2.20 3.24
N VAL A 129 11.04 2.27 3.84
CA VAL A 129 10.48 1.12 4.56
C VAL A 129 9.90 0.18 3.53
N LEU A 130 10.50 -1.00 3.42
CA LEU A 130 10.04 -2.04 2.51
C LEU A 130 9.08 -2.98 3.23
N PRO A 131 8.12 -3.59 2.49
CA PRO A 131 7.36 -4.71 3.03
C PRO A 131 8.28 -5.79 3.59
N SER A 132 7.88 -6.42 4.68
CA SER A 132 8.59 -7.56 5.24
C SER A 132 8.17 -8.87 4.56
N ALA A 133 6.94 -8.93 4.06
CA ALA A 133 6.39 -10.05 3.31
C ALA A 133 5.33 -9.57 2.32
N VAL A 134 5.18 -10.31 1.21
CA VAL A 134 4.08 -10.20 0.26
C VAL A 134 3.58 -11.61 -0.03
N THR A 135 2.29 -11.83 0.15
CA THR A 135 1.64 -13.13 -0.06
C THR A 135 0.31 -12.96 -0.78
N GLY A 136 -0.18 -14.01 -1.43
CA GLY A 136 -1.46 -14.02 -2.12
C GLY A 136 -1.70 -15.39 -2.74
N SER A 137 -2.96 -15.71 -3.08
CA SER A 137 -3.33 -17.01 -3.65
C SER A 137 -2.58 -17.34 -4.93
N GLN A 138 -2.23 -16.31 -5.70
CA GLN A 138 -1.52 -16.46 -6.95
C GLN A 138 -0.06 -16.00 -6.89
N ILE A 139 0.37 -15.33 -5.82
CA ILE A 139 1.78 -14.97 -5.64
C ILE A 139 2.54 -16.21 -5.17
N ALA A 140 3.52 -16.66 -5.97
CA ALA A 140 4.38 -17.78 -5.58
C ALA A 140 5.05 -17.49 -4.23
N SER A 141 5.14 -18.50 -3.36
CA SER A 141 5.60 -18.32 -1.97
C SER A 141 7.04 -17.79 -1.86
N ASP A 142 7.86 -17.99 -2.88
CA ASP A 142 9.25 -17.54 -2.97
C ASP A 142 9.40 -16.22 -3.77
N TRP A 143 8.33 -15.71 -4.36
CA TRP A 143 8.33 -14.50 -5.19
C TRP A 143 8.93 -13.30 -4.46
N TRP A 144 8.50 -13.05 -3.21
CA TRP A 144 8.99 -11.90 -2.44
C TRP A 144 10.47 -12.01 -2.09
N ALA A 145 10.93 -13.20 -1.71
CA ALA A 145 12.35 -13.44 -1.45
C ALA A 145 13.20 -13.22 -2.71
N GLY A 146 12.70 -13.65 -3.87
CA GLY A 146 13.32 -13.37 -5.17
C GLY A 146 13.36 -11.87 -5.51
N ALA A 147 12.26 -11.15 -5.29
CA ALA A 147 12.16 -9.71 -5.54
C ALA A 147 13.15 -8.89 -4.68
N LEU A 148 13.30 -9.26 -3.39
CA LEU A 148 14.29 -8.67 -2.49
C LEU A 148 15.73 -8.94 -2.95
N ALA A 149 16.01 -10.13 -3.48
CA ALA A 149 17.35 -10.49 -3.94
C ALA A 149 17.72 -9.83 -5.29
N ALA A 150 16.73 -9.61 -6.16
CA ALA A 150 16.93 -9.02 -7.49
C ALA A 150 17.19 -7.51 -7.47
N SER A 151 16.81 -6.83 -6.39
CA SER A 151 17.06 -5.40 -6.20
C SER A 151 18.16 -5.22 -5.18
N SER A 152 19.22 -4.50 -5.54
CA SER A 152 20.41 -4.22 -4.73
C SER A 152 20.11 -3.46 -3.41
N GLY A 153 19.36 -4.05 -2.49
CA GLY A 153 18.86 -3.42 -1.27
C GLY A 153 17.33 -3.27 -1.16
N GLY A 154 16.54 -3.88 -2.05
CA GLY A 154 15.08 -3.86 -1.96
C GLY A 154 14.44 -2.55 -2.46
N SER A 155 13.57 -2.63 -3.46
CA SER A 155 12.67 -1.55 -3.85
C SER A 155 11.26 -2.11 -4.06
N PHE A 156 10.24 -1.25 -3.93
CA PHE A 156 8.86 -1.60 -4.20
C PHE A 156 8.70 -1.93 -5.70
N TRP A 157 8.87 -3.19 -6.09
CA TRP A 157 8.56 -3.64 -7.44
C TRP A 157 7.10 -4.02 -7.49
N HIS A 158 6.36 -3.38 -8.41
CA HIS A 158 5.09 -3.80 -8.99
C HIS A 158 4.45 -4.98 -8.27
N ILE A 159 3.88 -4.76 -7.08
CA ILE A 159 3.21 -5.84 -6.35
C ILE A 159 1.90 -6.09 -7.08
N PRO A 160 1.70 -7.29 -7.65
CA PRO A 160 0.46 -7.59 -8.35
C PRO A 160 -0.67 -7.85 -7.36
N VAL A 161 -1.87 -7.42 -7.74
CA VAL A 161 -3.13 -7.92 -7.23
C VAL A 161 -3.86 -8.53 -8.41
N TRP A 162 -3.82 -9.85 -8.46
CA TRP A 162 -4.51 -10.63 -9.48
C TRP A 162 -5.89 -11.04 -8.97
N GLY A 163 -6.81 -11.30 -9.89
CA GLY A 163 -8.10 -11.92 -9.58
C GLY A 163 -7.92 -13.39 -9.23
N ASP A 164 -8.69 -13.88 -8.26
CA ASP A 164 -8.81 -15.32 -8.02
C ASP A 164 -10.24 -15.67 -7.58
N ASP A 165 -10.70 -16.85 -7.99
CA ASP A 165 -12.03 -17.42 -7.72
C ASP A 165 -12.48 -17.42 -6.24
N GLY A 166 -11.56 -17.21 -5.30
CA GLY A 166 -11.79 -17.15 -3.85
C GLY A 166 -11.68 -15.77 -3.22
N ASP A 167 -11.51 -14.68 -3.98
CA ASP A 167 -11.32 -13.32 -3.47
C ASP A 167 -10.18 -13.23 -2.43
N VAL A 168 -9.15 -14.07 -2.57
CA VAL A 168 -8.07 -14.13 -1.56
C VAL A 168 -7.19 -12.91 -1.66
N GLY A 169 -6.98 -12.36 -2.86
CA GLY A 169 -6.22 -11.13 -3.09
C GLY A 169 -4.75 -11.19 -2.64
N THR A 170 -4.13 -10.02 -2.51
CA THR A 170 -2.73 -9.85 -2.13
C THR A 170 -2.62 -9.18 -0.77
N THR A 171 -1.84 -9.78 0.13
CA THR A 171 -1.53 -9.24 1.46
C THR A 171 -0.07 -8.79 1.51
N ILE A 172 0.12 -7.53 1.91
CA ILE A 172 1.41 -6.86 2.08
C ILE A 172 1.60 -6.60 3.57
N THR A 173 2.60 -7.26 4.17
CA THR A 173 2.97 -7.03 5.57
C THR A 173 3.96 -5.87 5.64
N MET A 174 3.44 -4.68 5.95
CA MET A 174 4.19 -3.43 5.97
C MET A 174 4.71 -3.12 7.38
N PRO A 175 6.03 -3.00 7.59
CA PRO A 175 6.57 -2.45 8.83
C PRO A 175 6.10 -1.01 9.01
N LEU A 176 5.70 -0.66 10.23
CA LEU A 176 5.28 0.70 10.56
C LEU A 176 6.43 1.40 11.26
N VAL A 177 6.98 2.43 10.61
CA VAL A 177 7.95 3.33 11.22
C VAL A 177 7.17 4.56 11.67
N LEU A 178 6.90 4.63 12.97
CA LEU A 178 6.00 5.61 13.56
C LEU A 178 6.80 6.72 14.21
N GLU A 179 6.42 7.97 13.96
CA GLU A 179 7.22 9.14 14.35
C GLU A 179 7.17 9.47 15.84
N SER A 180 6.31 8.79 16.61
CA SER A 180 6.27 8.90 18.08
C SER A 180 7.60 8.59 18.79
N SER A 181 8.61 8.06 18.09
CA SER A 181 9.97 7.88 18.61
C SER A 181 10.95 9.04 18.37
N TYR A 182 10.55 10.11 17.67
CA TYR A 182 11.43 11.23 17.30
C TYR A 182 11.19 12.55 18.05
N GLN A 183 10.28 12.57 19.03
CA GLN A 183 10.09 13.71 19.94
C GLN A 183 10.69 13.48 21.32
#